data_AF-A0A377YNX8-F1
#
_entry.id   AF-A0A377YNX8-F1
#
_cell.length_a   1.000
_cell.length_b   1.000
_cell.length_c   1.000
_cell.angle_alpha   90.00
_cell.angle_beta   90.00
_cell.angle_gamma   90.00
#
_symmetry.space_group_name_H-M   'P 1'
#
loop_
_entity.id
_entity.type
_entity.pdbx_description
1 polymer ?
#
loop_
_entity_poly.entity_id
_entity_poly.type
_entity_poly.pdbx_seq_one_letter_code
_entity_poly.pdbx_strand_id
1 'polypeptide(L)'
;MVSVKSLYGDYDTPQDFLEAFDELVQRSPNTQPALQAVINRPRDLTRKGLVELQEWFDRQHFEESSLRSAWKATRNQDIAARLIGHIRRAAVGDALKPFDERVDHALTRIKAENDWSDEQLSWLDRLAQALKEKVVLDDDVFKTGNFHRRGGKPMLQRTFDDNLDSVLDKFSDYIWDELA
;
A
#
# COMPACT_ATOMS: atom_id res chain seq x y z
N MET A 1 -32.92 18.75 -0.48
CA MET A 1 -32.57 17.31 -0.54
C MET A 1 -31.06 17.24 -0.60
N VAL A 2 -30.43 16.69 0.44
CA VAL A 2 -28.98 16.44 0.39
C VAL A 2 -28.80 15.33 -0.63
N SER A 3 -28.15 15.63 -1.76
CA SER A 3 -27.83 14.62 -2.76
C SER A 3 -26.92 13.61 -2.07
N VAL A 4 -27.46 12.43 -1.77
CA VAL A 4 -26.62 11.28 -1.45
C VAL A 4 -25.77 11.12 -2.70
N LYS A 5 -24.49 11.51 -2.65
CA LYS A 5 -23.50 11.07 -3.64
C LYS A 5 -23.78 9.58 -3.81
N SER A 6 -24.22 9.17 -5.00
CA SER A 6 -24.39 7.74 -5.29
C SER A 6 -23.09 7.07 -4.85
N LEU A 7 -23.20 5.88 -4.23
CA LEU A 7 -22.05 5.12 -3.72
C LEU A 7 -20.97 4.95 -4.81
N TYR A 8 -21.36 5.03 -6.08
CA TYR A 8 -20.52 4.92 -7.26
C TYR A 8 -20.44 6.23 -8.06
N GLY A 9 -20.61 7.40 -7.44
CA GLY A 9 -20.49 8.68 -8.14
C GLY A 9 -21.48 8.84 -9.29
N ASP A 10 -20.96 8.94 -10.52
CA ASP A 10 -21.77 9.13 -11.74
C ASP A 10 -22.17 7.80 -12.43
N TYR A 11 -21.82 6.64 -11.84
CA TYR A 11 -22.03 5.33 -12.46
C TYR A 11 -23.26 4.60 -11.89
N ASP A 12 -24.04 3.99 -12.79
CA ASP A 12 -25.30 3.32 -12.46
C ASP A 12 -25.09 1.93 -11.83
N THR A 13 -23.98 1.25 -12.16
CA THR A 13 -23.67 -0.08 -11.64
C THR A 13 -22.28 -0.19 -11.00
N PRO A 14 -22.07 -1.11 -10.05
CA PRO A 14 -20.75 -1.42 -9.51
C PRO A 14 -19.74 -1.87 -10.56
N GLN A 15 -20.21 -2.52 -11.63
CA GLN A 15 -19.36 -2.99 -12.73
C GLN A 15 -18.84 -1.80 -13.53
N ASP A 16 -19.73 -0.91 -13.97
CA ASP A 16 -19.35 0.28 -14.75
C ASP A 16 -18.39 1.17 -13.96
N PHE A 17 -18.60 1.30 -12.64
CA PHE A 17 -17.70 2.00 -11.74
C PHE A 17 -16.28 1.42 -11.74
N LEU A 18 -16.16 0.09 -11.63
CA LEU A 18 -14.85 -0.58 -11.63
C LEU A 18 -14.18 -0.52 -13.01
N GLU A 19 -14.95 -0.63 -14.09
CA GLU A 19 -14.43 -0.49 -15.46
C GLU A 19 -13.88 0.91 -15.69
N ALA A 20 -14.61 1.94 -15.28
CA ALA A 20 -14.15 3.32 -15.42
C ALA A 20 -12.93 3.64 -14.53
N PHE A 21 -12.84 3.03 -13.34
CA PHE A 21 -11.63 3.09 -12.53
C PHE A 21 -10.43 2.46 -13.27
N ASP A 22 -10.65 1.29 -13.89
CA ASP A 22 -9.61 0.58 -14.64
C ASP A 22 -9.11 1.41 -15.83
N GLU A 23 -10.03 2.00 -16.60
CA GLU A 23 -9.70 2.91 -17.70
C GLU A 23 -8.93 4.15 -17.22
N LEU A 24 -9.34 4.75 -16.09
CA LEU A 24 -8.66 5.89 -15.51
C LEU A 24 -7.22 5.55 -15.12
N VAL A 25 -7.01 4.40 -14.49
CA VAL A 25 -5.67 3.91 -14.09
C VAL A 25 -4.79 3.67 -15.31
N GLN A 26 -5.33 3.07 -16.37
CA GLN A 26 -4.56 2.75 -17.58
C GLN A 26 -4.13 3.99 -18.38
N ARG A 27 -4.95 5.05 -18.42
CA ARG A 27 -4.67 6.27 -19.22
C ARG A 27 -3.84 7.33 -18.49
N SER A 28 -3.82 7.30 -17.16
CA SER A 28 -3.20 8.34 -16.31
C SER A 28 -1.75 8.12 -15.83
N PRO A 29 -1.00 7.04 -16.15
CA PRO A 29 0.34 6.87 -15.58
C PRO A 29 1.30 8.02 -15.93
N ASN A 30 1.21 8.58 -17.14
CA ASN A 30 2.11 9.67 -17.56
C ASN A 30 1.76 11.03 -16.92
N THR A 31 0.57 11.18 -16.34
CA THR A 31 0.10 12.43 -15.74
C THR A 31 0.17 12.43 -14.22
N GLN A 32 0.39 11.26 -13.60
CA GLN A 32 0.42 11.09 -12.15
C GLN A 32 1.68 10.31 -11.71
N PRO A 33 2.75 10.99 -11.23
CA PRO A 33 3.98 10.33 -10.79
C PRO A 33 3.78 9.30 -9.66
N ALA A 34 2.88 9.59 -8.71
CA ALA A 34 2.57 8.64 -7.63
C ALA A 34 1.90 7.36 -8.15
N LEU A 35 1.09 7.45 -9.21
CA LEU A 35 0.50 6.29 -9.88
C LEU A 35 1.60 5.42 -10.51
N GLN A 36 2.59 6.04 -11.15
CA GLN A 36 3.76 5.32 -11.70
C GLN A 36 4.57 4.61 -10.62
N ALA A 37 4.78 5.25 -9.47
CA ALA A 37 5.47 4.63 -8.34
C ALA A 37 4.72 3.37 -7.87
N VAL A 38 3.40 3.44 -7.68
CA VAL A 38 2.59 2.27 -7.28
C VAL A 38 2.69 1.11 -8.27
N ILE A 39 2.72 1.40 -9.58
CA ILE A 39 2.74 0.40 -10.64
C ILE A 39 4.14 -0.21 -10.80
N ASN A 40 5.15 0.63 -10.98
CA ASN A 40 6.46 0.23 -11.50
C ASN A 40 7.60 0.34 -10.48
N ARG A 41 7.48 1.17 -9.44
CA ARG A 41 8.55 1.47 -8.48
C ARG A 41 8.00 1.64 -7.06
N PRO A 42 7.42 0.59 -6.45
CA PRO A 42 6.76 0.71 -5.16
C PRO A 42 7.69 1.18 -4.04
N ARG A 43 9.01 0.95 -4.15
CA ARG A 43 10.03 1.49 -3.23
C ARG A 43 10.17 3.02 -3.27
N ASP A 44 9.82 3.66 -4.40
CA ASP A 44 9.85 5.12 -4.54
C ASP A 44 8.57 5.76 -4.00
N LEU A 45 7.60 4.96 -3.54
CA LEU A 45 6.33 5.44 -3.04
C LEU A 45 6.55 6.20 -1.73
N THR A 46 6.13 7.46 -1.71
CA THR A 46 6.23 8.31 -0.51
C THR A 46 4.86 8.52 0.10
N ARG A 47 4.82 8.86 1.40
CA ARG A 47 3.57 9.25 2.08
C ARG A 47 2.88 10.41 1.36
N LYS A 48 3.66 11.44 0.98
CA LYS A 48 3.14 12.59 0.23
C LYS A 48 2.50 12.14 -1.09
N GLY A 49 3.20 11.29 -1.85
CA GLY A 49 2.67 10.74 -3.10
C GLY A 49 1.38 9.95 -2.91
N LEU A 50 1.28 9.14 -1.84
CA LEU A 50 0.04 8.43 -1.49
C LEU A 50 -1.13 9.36 -1.18
N VAL A 51 -0.89 10.42 -0.40
CA VAL A 51 -1.92 11.42 -0.08
C VAL A 51 -2.37 12.13 -1.36
N GLU A 52 -1.44 12.61 -2.18
CA GLU A 52 -1.76 13.28 -3.45
C GLU A 52 -2.53 12.35 -4.40
N LEU A 53 -2.17 11.06 -4.43
CA LEU A 53 -2.84 10.05 -5.24
C LEU A 53 -4.27 9.78 -4.74
N GLN A 54 -4.45 9.62 -3.43
CA GLN A 54 -5.78 9.46 -2.83
C GLN A 54 -6.67 10.66 -3.14
N GLU A 55 -6.20 11.88 -2.89
CA GLU A 55 -6.95 13.09 -3.18
C GLU A 55 -7.29 13.22 -4.67
N TRP A 56 -6.39 12.76 -5.56
CA TRP A 56 -6.65 12.77 -6.99
C TRP A 56 -7.79 11.81 -7.37
N PHE A 57 -7.78 10.56 -6.89
CA PHE A 57 -8.88 9.62 -7.12
C PHE A 57 -10.19 10.09 -6.48
N ASP A 58 -10.15 10.66 -5.27
CA ASP A 58 -11.33 11.22 -4.60
C ASP A 58 -11.97 12.34 -5.42
N ARG A 59 -11.17 13.22 -6.04
CA ARG A 59 -11.64 14.26 -6.97
C ARG A 59 -12.27 13.69 -8.23
N GLN A 60 -11.91 12.46 -8.61
CA GLN A 60 -12.52 11.72 -9.72
C GLN A 60 -13.67 10.80 -9.25
N HIS A 61 -14.13 10.95 -7.99
CA HIS A 61 -15.19 10.15 -7.37
C HIS A 61 -14.85 8.66 -7.15
N PHE A 62 -13.56 8.31 -7.11
CA PHE A 62 -13.07 6.96 -6.83
C PHE A 62 -12.52 6.83 -5.41
N GLU A 63 -13.40 6.96 -4.43
CA GLU A 63 -13.05 6.79 -3.00
C GLU A 63 -12.75 5.31 -2.69
N GLU A 64 -11.81 5.01 -1.78
CA GLU A 64 -11.39 3.63 -1.44
C GLU A 64 -12.58 2.77 -0.94
N SER A 65 -13.44 3.36 -0.12
CA SER A 65 -14.67 2.72 0.38
C SER A 65 -15.63 2.33 -0.74
N SER A 66 -15.76 3.17 -1.78
CA SER A 66 -16.57 2.90 -2.97
C SER A 66 -15.95 1.80 -3.82
N LEU A 67 -14.63 1.78 -4.01
CA LEU A 67 -13.91 0.70 -4.71
C LEU A 67 -14.10 -0.64 -4.04
N ARG A 68 -13.98 -0.69 -2.71
CA ARG A 68 -14.22 -1.90 -1.92
C ARG A 68 -15.68 -2.37 -2.02
N SER A 69 -16.63 -1.44 -1.92
CA SER A 69 -18.06 -1.75 -2.02
C SER A 69 -18.44 -2.27 -3.41
N ALA A 70 -17.92 -1.63 -4.46
CA ALA A 70 -18.13 -2.05 -5.84
C ALA A 70 -17.54 -3.43 -6.10
N TRP A 71 -16.30 -3.67 -5.64
CA TRP A 71 -15.66 -4.99 -5.75
C TRP A 71 -16.47 -6.09 -5.07
N LYS A 72 -16.94 -5.83 -3.85
CA LYS A 72 -17.80 -6.77 -3.12
C LYS A 72 -19.09 -7.07 -3.86
N ALA A 73 -19.76 -6.05 -4.39
CA ALA A 73 -21.00 -6.21 -5.13
C ALA A 73 -20.81 -6.98 -6.45
N THR A 74 -19.74 -6.72 -7.18
CA THR A 74 -19.46 -7.34 -8.48
C THR A 74 -18.91 -8.77 -8.35
N ARG A 75 -17.98 -9.01 -7.41
CA ARG A 75 -17.22 -10.26 -7.30
C ARG A 75 -17.65 -11.15 -6.15
N ASN A 76 -18.59 -10.69 -5.31
CA ASN A 76 -19.00 -11.36 -4.07
C ASN A 76 -17.81 -11.66 -3.13
N GLN A 77 -16.83 -10.75 -3.09
CA GLN A 77 -15.60 -10.86 -2.30
C GLN A 77 -15.38 -9.60 -1.48
N ASP A 78 -15.32 -9.74 -0.15
CA ASP A 78 -15.14 -8.61 0.76
C ASP A 78 -13.66 -8.46 1.16
N ILE A 79 -12.88 -7.77 0.32
CA ILE A 79 -11.43 -7.66 0.49
C ILE A 79 -11.08 -6.31 1.13
N ALA A 80 -10.32 -6.32 2.22
CA ALA A 80 -9.75 -5.11 2.83
C ALA A 80 -8.49 -4.64 2.06
N ALA A 81 -8.61 -4.54 0.74
CA ALA A 81 -7.56 -3.99 -0.09
C ALA A 81 -7.57 -2.45 0.01
N ARG A 82 -6.38 -1.87 0.01
CA ARG A 82 -6.21 -0.41 -0.07
C ARG A 82 -6.22 0.05 -1.53
N LEU A 83 -6.37 1.35 -1.76
CA LEU A 83 -6.37 1.96 -3.10
C LEU A 83 -5.21 1.46 -3.98
N ILE A 84 -4.00 1.39 -3.43
CA ILE A 84 -2.81 0.85 -4.12
C ILE A 84 -3.00 -0.57 -4.68
N GLY A 85 -3.73 -1.43 -3.98
CA GLY A 85 -4.05 -2.79 -4.44
C GLY A 85 -5.03 -2.77 -5.61
N HIS A 86 -6.04 -1.89 -5.55
CA HIS A 86 -6.97 -1.69 -6.67
C HIS A 86 -6.24 -1.16 -7.91
N ILE A 87 -5.31 -0.21 -7.74
CA ILE A 87 -4.47 0.34 -8.81
C ILE A 87 -3.64 -0.76 -9.48
N ARG A 88 -2.90 -1.56 -8.71
CA ARG A 88 -2.04 -2.61 -9.29
C ARG A 88 -2.84 -3.68 -10.01
N ARG A 89 -4.01 -4.06 -9.48
CA ARG A 89 -4.96 -4.92 -10.21
C ARG A 89 -5.32 -4.34 -11.57
N ALA A 90 -5.74 -3.07 -11.59
CA ALA A 90 -6.18 -2.40 -12.81
C ALA A 90 -5.06 -2.20 -13.83
N ALA A 91 -3.83 -1.93 -13.36
CA ALA A 91 -2.69 -1.58 -14.20
C ALA A 91 -1.93 -2.81 -14.73
N VAL A 92 -1.71 -3.83 -13.90
CA VAL A 92 -0.81 -4.95 -14.20
C VAL A 92 -1.44 -6.33 -13.95
N GLY A 93 -2.74 -6.37 -13.63
CA GLY A 93 -3.46 -7.64 -13.41
C GLY A 93 -3.13 -8.32 -12.08
N ASP A 94 -2.50 -7.61 -11.14
CA ASP A 94 -2.17 -8.14 -9.82
C ASP A 94 -3.43 -8.60 -9.06
N ALA A 95 -3.33 -9.72 -8.34
CA ALA A 95 -4.47 -10.24 -7.60
C ALA A 95 -4.86 -9.27 -6.48
N LEU A 96 -6.16 -8.93 -6.38
CA LEU A 96 -6.62 -8.08 -5.29
C LEU A 96 -6.58 -8.86 -3.97
N LYS A 97 -5.73 -8.43 -3.04
CA LYS A 97 -5.53 -9.07 -1.73
C LYS A 97 -5.52 -8.02 -0.62
N PRO A 98 -5.86 -8.37 0.64
CA PRO A 98 -5.71 -7.48 1.78
C PRO A 98 -4.26 -6.97 1.88
N PHE A 99 -4.09 -5.68 2.17
CA PHE A 99 -2.75 -5.11 2.27
C PHE A 99 -1.94 -5.74 3.42
N ASP A 100 -2.60 -6.06 4.53
CA ASP A 100 -1.96 -6.70 5.68
C ASP A 100 -1.38 -8.08 5.33
N GLU A 101 -2.07 -8.85 4.50
CA GLU A 101 -1.60 -10.17 4.03
C GLU A 101 -0.32 -10.02 3.18
N ARG A 102 -0.27 -8.98 2.35
CA ARG A 102 0.93 -8.66 1.55
C ARG A 102 2.11 -8.28 2.45
N VAL A 103 1.88 -7.51 3.51
CA VAL A 103 2.91 -7.16 4.49
C VAL A 103 3.39 -8.39 5.27
N ASP A 104 2.47 -9.28 5.67
CA ASP A 104 2.82 -10.52 6.37
C ASP A 104 3.63 -11.48 5.50
N HIS A 105 3.32 -11.57 4.21
CA HIS A 105 4.13 -12.30 3.24
C HIS A 105 5.55 -11.74 3.15
N ALA A 106 5.68 -10.41 2.98
CA ALA A 106 6.98 -9.74 2.92
C ALA A 106 7.81 -9.99 4.19
N LEU A 107 7.19 -9.85 5.36
CA LEU A 107 7.82 -10.12 6.66
C LEU A 107 8.31 -11.57 6.76
N THR A 108 7.46 -12.53 6.38
CA THR A 108 7.78 -13.96 6.43
C THR A 108 9.01 -14.28 5.57
N ARG A 109 9.05 -13.73 4.36
CA ARG A 109 10.18 -13.91 3.45
C ARG A 109 11.46 -13.29 3.99
N ILE A 110 11.42 -12.04 4.46
CA ILE A 110 12.59 -11.37 5.05
C ILE A 110 13.13 -12.17 6.24
N LYS A 111 12.25 -12.66 7.12
CA LYS A 111 12.64 -13.47 8.28
C LYS A 111 13.34 -14.79 7.90
N ALA A 112 13.05 -15.35 6.72
CA ALA A 112 13.64 -16.59 6.24
C ALA A 112 14.99 -16.42 5.53
N GLU A 113 15.38 -15.19 5.17
CA GLU A 113 16.58 -14.93 4.36
C GLU A 113 17.88 -14.85 5.17
N ASN A 114 17.81 -14.67 6.48
CA ASN A 114 18.97 -14.51 7.34
C ASN A 114 18.70 -15.10 8.74
N ASP A 115 19.77 -15.41 9.46
CA ASP A 115 19.72 -15.75 10.89
C ASP A 115 19.64 -14.46 11.72
N TRP A 116 18.46 -13.86 11.75
CA TRP A 116 18.20 -12.64 12.51
C TRP A 116 18.33 -12.86 14.01
N SER A 117 18.90 -11.90 14.73
CA SER A 117 18.83 -11.85 16.19
C SER A 117 17.40 -11.58 16.68
N ASP A 118 17.11 -11.91 17.94
CA ASP A 118 15.82 -11.62 18.57
C ASP A 118 15.46 -10.13 18.51
N GLU A 119 16.46 -9.24 18.62
CA GLU A 119 16.25 -7.80 18.51
C GLU A 119 15.85 -7.40 17.09
N GLN A 120 16.55 -7.91 16.07
CA GLN A 120 16.24 -7.67 14.66
C GLN A 120 14.85 -8.20 14.30
N LEU A 121 14.48 -9.41 14.72
CA LEU A 121 13.15 -9.98 14.54
C LEU A 121 12.07 -9.08 15.14
N SER A 122 12.29 -8.59 16.36
CA SER A 122 11.37 -7.68 17.03
C SER A 122 11.22 -6.34 16.29
N TRP A 123 12.28 -5.86 15.64
CA TRP A 123 12.22 -4.66 14.79
C TRP A 123 11.51 -4.92 13.47
N LEU A 124 11.76 -6.05 12.81
CA LEU A 124 11.05 -6.46 11.60
C LEU A 124 9.53 -6.52 11.84
N ASP A 125 9.09 -7.08 12.97
CA ASP A 125 7.68 -7.11 13.36
C ASP A 125 7.10 -5.69 13.51
N ARG A 126 7.86 -4.75 14.08
CA ARG A 126 7.41 -3.36 14.24
C ARG A 126 7.34 -2.61 12.92
N LEU A 127 8.30 -2.85 12.02
CA LEU A 127 8.29 -2.29 10.67
C LEU A 127 7.06 -2.78 9.90
N ALA A 128 6.77 -4.08 9.96
CA ALA A 128 5.58 -4.66 9.37
C ALA A 128 4.28 -4.05 9.93
N GLN A 129 4.15 -3.92 11.26
CA GLN A 129 2.98 -3.25 11.85
C GLN A 129 2.83 -1.80 11.40
N ALA A 130 3.93 -1.05 11.34
CA ALA A 130 3.91 0.32 10.87
C ALA A 130 3.53 0.42 9.37
N LEU A 131 3.93 -0.55 8.54
CA LEU A 131 3.53 -0.65 7.14
C LEU A 131 2.02 -0.91 7.03
N LYS A 132 1.46 -1.86 7.78
CA LYS A 132 0.01 -2.13 7.80
C LYS A 132 -0.80 -0.87 8.11
N GLU A 133 -0.34 -0.06 9.05
CA GLU A 133 -0.99 1.21 9.38
C GLU A 133 -0.84 2.27 8.28
N LYS A 134 0.39 2.47 7.78
CA LYS A 134 0.78 3.68 7.01
C LYS A 134 1.03 3.47 5.52
N VAL A 135 1.03 2.23 5.04
CA VAL A 135 1.45 1.78 3.70
C VAL A 135 2.92 1.99 3.37
N VAL A 136 3.48 3.13 3.76
CA VAL A 136 4.87 3.55 3.51
C VAL A 136 5.53 3.94 4.82
N LEU A 137 6.83 3.63 4.93
CA LEU A 137 7.67 4.08 6.04
C LEU A 137 8.59 5.20 5.56
N ASP A 138 8.24 6.44 5.93
CA ASP A 138 9.13 7.59 5.76
C ASP A 138 9.97 7.85 7.02
N ASP A 139 10.95 8.75 6.88
CA ASP A 139 11.84 9.12 7.99
C ASP A 139 11.09 9.64 9.23
N ASP A 140 9.91 10.21 9.05
CA ASP A 140 9.08 10.72 10.15
C ASP A 140 8.46 9.61 10.99
N VAL A 141 8.28 8.40 10.44
CA VAL A 141 7.88 7.22 11.24
C VAL A 141 8.86 6.98 12.38
N PHE A 142 10.16 7.15 12.13
CA PHE A 142 11.20 6.87 13.12
C PHE A 142 11.39 7.98 14.16
N LYS A 143 10.80 9.16 13.92
CA LYS A 143 10.85 10.32 14.82
C LYS A 143 9.71 10.36 15.82
N THR A 144 8.76 9.43 15.75
CA THR A 144 7.57 9.40 16.60
C THR A 144 7.36 8.03 17.27
N GLY A 145 6.49 8.01 18.29
CA GLY A 145 5.98 6.77 18.89
C GLY A 145 7.06 5.83 19.44
N ASN A 146 6.82 4.52 19.25
CA ASN A 146 7.70 3.45 19.75
C ASN A 146 9.11 3.47 19.13
N PHE A 147 9.23 3.84 17.85
CA PHE A 147 10.53 3.93 17.18
C PHE A 147 11.40 5.00 17.85
N HIS A 148 10.86 6.20 18.06
CA HIS A 148 11.61 7.29 18.69
C HIS A 148 12.04 6.95 20.13
N ARG A 149 11.12 6.39 20.93
CA ARG A 149 11.42 6.00 22.32
C ARG A 149 12.54 4.98 22.45
N ARG A 150 12.82 4.23 21.39
CA ARG A 150 13.87 3.20 21.33
C ARG A 150 15.07 3.64 20.50
N GLY A 151 15.28 4.95 20.33
CA GLY A 151 16.47 5.53 19.70
C GLY A 151 16.32 5.88 18.21
N GLY A 152 15.12 5.72 17.63
CA GLY A 152 14.79 6.15 16.27
C GLY A 152 15.62 5.48 15.17
N LYS A 153 15.65 6.09 13.99
CA LYS A 153 16.37 5.56 12.81
C LYS A 153 17.84 5.23 13.09
N PRO A 154 18.61 6.03 13.85
CA PRO A 154 20.00 5.69 14.17
C PRO A 154 20.16 4.39 14.98
N MET A 155 19.22 4.08 15.87
CA MET A 155 19.26 2.79 16.58
C MET A 155 19.00 1.64 15.62
N LEU A 156 17.94 1.73 14.81
CA LEU A 156 17.63 0.67 13.85
C LEU A 156 18.78 0.46 12.87
N GLN A 157 19.44 1.54 12.42
CA GLN A 157 20.60 1.38 11.56
C GLN A 157 21.70 0.55 12.20
N ARG A 158 22.03 0.81 13.47
CA ARG A 158 23.00 -0.03 14.20
C ARG A 158 22.51 -1.47 14.38
N THR A 159 21.23 -1.67 14.69
CA THR A 159 20.67 -3.01 14.88
C THR A 159 20.69 -3.85 13.59
N PHE A 160 20.64 -3.21 12.43
CA PHE A 160 20.72 -3.86 11.12
C PHE A 160 22.10 -3.71 10.46
N ASP A 161 23.17 -3.42 11.23
CA ASP A 161 24.54 -3.29 10.72
C ASP A 161 24.66 -2.31 9.53
N ASP A 162 23.99 -1.16 9.65
CA ASP A 162 23.82 -0.11 8.63
C ASP A 162 23.06 -0.54 7.35
N ASN A 163 22.38 -1.68 7.39
CA ASN A 163 21.57 -2.21 6.28
C ASN A 163 20.05 -1.97 6.41
N LEU A 164 19.59 -1.04 7.24
CA LEU A 164 18.14 -0.77 7.40
C LEU A 164 17.49 -0.42 6.05
N ASP A 165 18.14 0.40 5.23
CA ASP A 165 17.57 0.82 3.94
C ASP A 165 17.37 -0.39 3.02
N SER A 166 18.28 -1.38 3.03
CA SER A 166 18.10 -2.64 2.30
C SER A 166 16.93 -3.47 2.84
N VAL A 167 16.73 -3.49 4.16
CA VAL A 167 15.56 -4.15 4.78
C VAL A 167 14.26 -3.46 4.35
N LEU A 168 14.22 -2.13 4.32
CA LEU A 168 13.05 -1.36 3.87
C LEU A 168 12.75 -1.56 2.38
N ASP A 169 13.79 -1.65 1.54
CA ASP A 169 13.65 -1.97 0.12
C ASP A 169 13.07 -3.37 -0.08
N LYS A 170 13.52 -4.37 0.68
CA LYS A 170 12.96 -5.73 0.63
C LYS A 170 11.48 -5.77 1.01
N PHE A 171 11.06 -5.01 2.02
CA PHE A 171 9.63 -4.89 2.33
C PHE A 171 8.86 -4.31 1.13
N SER A 172 9.37 -3.22 0.56
CA SER A 172 8.75 -2.55 -0.58
C SER A 172 8.60 -3.47 -1.80
N ASP A 173 9.59 -4.35 -2.02
CA ASP A 173 9.56 -5.32 -3.11
C ASP A 173 8.61 -6.49 -2.79
N TYR A 174 8.79 -7.18 -1.66
CA TYR A 174 8.07 -8.44 -1.36
C TYR A 174 6.58 -8.28 -1.01
N ILE A 175 6.12 -7.05 -0.72
CA ILE A 175 4.68 -6.75 -0.59
C ILE A 175 3.95 -6.99 -1.93
N TRP A 176 4.65 -6.80 -3.05
CA TRP A 176 4.07 -6.85 -4.38
C TRP A 176 4.50 -8.04 -5.23
N ASP A 177 5.41 -8.85 -4.72
CA ASP A 177 5.71 -10.16 -5.29
C ASP A 177 4.44 -11.02 -5.30
N GLU A 178 4.33 -11.92 -6.29
CA GLU A 178 3.25 -12.90 -6.32
C GLU A 178 3.29 -13.70 -5.01
N LEU A 179 2.20 -13.64 -4.22
CA LEU A 179 2.07 -14.58 -3.11
C LEU A 179 1.82 -15.94 -3.76
N ALA A 180 2.85 -16.79 -3.74
CA ALA A 180 2.82 -18.18 -4.20
C ALA A 180 1.76 -19.01 -3.45
#